data_AF-A0A919Z4R3-F1
#
_entry.id   AF-A0A919Z4R3-F1
#
_cell.length_a   1.000
_cell.length_b   1.000
_cell.length_c   1.000
_cell.angle_alpha   90.00
_cell.angle_beta   90.00
_cell.angle_gamma   90.00
#
_symmetry.space_group_name_H-M   'P 1'
#
loop_
_entity.id
_entity.type
_entity.pdbx_description
1 polymer ?
#
loop_
_entity_poly.entity_id
_entity_poly.type
_entity_poly.pdbx_seq_one_letter_code
_entity_poly.pdbx_strand_id
1 'polypeptide(L)'
;MSQSFTAKALTAVGLILIAAGFVLGIVLGNQETPFDALNQYRTGFHWQIMLLWWLGGATAGMVLLGLAEIVHYLSVIAFNTQPAVVLEEGGTDPRVAANSKASLEAAKDYKMRKLEE
;
A
#
# COMPACT_ATOMS: atom_id res chain seq x y z
N MET A 1 -3.05 10.41 -9.95
CA MET A 1 -2.62 9.07 -9.54
C MET A 1 -3.29 8.75 -8.22
N SER A 2 -4.36 7.94 -8.20
CA SER A 2 -5.14 7.71 -6.97
C SER A 2 -4.44 6.68 -6.09
N GLN A 3 -4.04 7.06 -4.87
CA GLN A 3 -3.68 6.08 -3.84
C GLN A 3 -4.76 5.00 -3.74
N SER A 4 -4.34 3.74 -3.66
CA SER A 4 -5.24 2.63 -3.41
C SER A 4 -6.01 2.85 -2.11
N PHE A 5 -7.27 2.42 -2.08
CA PHE A 5 -8.14 2.58 -0.91
C PHE A 5 -7.47 2.02 0.37
N THR A 6 -6.76 0.90 0.23
CA THR A 6 -6.00 0.25 1.31
C THR A 6 -4.90 1.13 1.88
N ALA A 7 -4.11 1.80 1.03
CA ALA A 7 -3.04 2.68 1.50
C ALA A 7 -3.60 3.87 2.30
N LYS A 8 -4.68 4.49 1.80
CA LYS A 8 -5.37 5.59 2.51
C LYS A 8 -5.90 5.16 3.88
N ALA A 9 -6.51 3.97 3.95
CA ALA A 9 -7.04 3.44 5.21
C ALA A 9 -5.92 3.21 6.23
N LEU A 10 -4.80 2.60 5.84
CA LEU A 10 -3.66 2.40 6.74
C LEU A 10 -3.06 3.74 7.20
N THR A 11 -2.95 4.74 6.32
CA THR A 11 -2.48 6.07 6.69
C THR A 11 -3.38 6.71 7.75
N ALA A 12 -4.69 6.65 7.56
CA ALA A 12 -5.66 7.19 8.51
C ALA A 12 -5.59 6.47 9.87
N VAL A 13 -5.55 5.14 9.87
CA VAL A 13 -5.43 4.35 11.11
C VAL A 13 -4.12 4.65 11.83
N GLY A 14 -3.01 4.76 11.11
CA GLY A 14 -1.71 5.13 11.68
C GLY A 14 -1.76 6.48 12.40
N LEU A 15 -2.32 7.50 11.75
CA LEU A 15 -2.48 8.84 12.35
C LEU A 15 -3.40 8.83 13.58
N ILE A 16 -4.53 8.10 13.50
CA ILE A 16 -5.44 7.94 14.64
C ILE A 16 -4.73 7.26 15.81
N LEU A 17 -3.89 6.26 15.55
CA LEU A 17 -3.14 5.56 16.60
C LEU A 17 -2.17 6.47 17.33
N ILE A 18 -1.46 7.35 16.59
CA ILE A 18 -0.54 8.33 17.18
C ILE A 18 -1.32 9.31 18.06
N ALA A 19 -2.41 9.86 17.53
CA ALA A 19 -3.25 10.81 18.27
C ALA A 19 -3.88 10.16 19.51
N ALA A 20 -4.41 8.94 19.38
CA ALA A 20 -4.99 8.19 20.47
C ALA A 20 -3.95 7.85 21.55
N GLY A 21 -2.75 7.43 21.16
CA GLY A 21 -1.64 7.20 22.11
C GLY A 21 -1.24 8.45 22.87
N PHE A 22 -1.25 9.61 22.20
CA PHE A 22 -0.95 10.89 22.84
C PHE A 22 -2.01 11.27 23.88
N VAL A 23 -3.29 11.16 23.51
CA VAL A 23 -4.44 11.45 24.39
C VAL A 23 -4.51 10.47 25.56
N LEU A 24 -4.40 9.16 25.29
CA LEU A 24 -4.43 8.12 26.33
C LEU A 24 -3.26 8.28 27.31
N GLY A 25 -2.08 8.67 26.84
CA GLY A 25 -0.94 8.96 27.72
C GLY A 25 -1.23 10.09 28.71
N ILE A 26 -1.93 11.14 28.29
CA ILE A 26 -2.34 12.25 29.18
C ILE A 26 -3.42 11.78 30.16
N VAL A 27 -4.45 11.08 29.66
CA VAL A 27 -5.58 10.62 30.49
C VAL A 27 -5.10 9.63 31.55
N LEU A 28 -4.35 8.61 31.14
CA LEU A 28 -3.83 7.57 32.03
C LEU A 28 -2.67 8.06 32.90
N GLY A 29 -1.89 9.03 32.41
CA GLY A 29 -0.88 9.71 33.21
C GLY A 29 -1.48 10.47 34.40
N ASN A 30 -2.73 10.90 34.31
CA ASN A 30 -3.43 11.61 35.39
C ASN A 30 -4.30 10.72 36.27
N GLN A 31 -4.37 9.41 36.00
CA GLN A 31 -5.10 8.47 36.86
C GLN A 31 -4.22 8.03 38.02
N GLU A 32 -4.83 7.94 39.19
CA GLU A 32 -4.24 7.26 40.35
C GLU A 32 -4.14 5.78 40.02
N THR A 33 -2.94 5.24 40.19
CA THR A 33 -2.67 3.83 39.99
C THR A 33 -2.76 3.08 41.32
N PRO A 34 -3.03 1.76 41.30
CA PRO A 34 -2.95 0.94 42.51
C PRO A 34 -1.56 0.99 43.18
N PHE A 35 -0.54 1.36 42.42
CA PHE A 35 0.83 1.52 42.90
C PHE A 35 1.01 2.78 43.79
N ASP A 36 0.15 3.79 43.63
CA ASP A 36 0.17 5.00 44.45
C ASP A 36 -0.36 4.74 45.85
N ALA A 37 -1.27 3.78 46.00
CA ALA A 37 -1.73 3.32 47.32
C ALA A 37 -0.59 2.70 48.15
N LEU A 38 0.42 2.12 47.50
CA LEU A 38 1.64 1.60 48.14
C LEU A 38 2.70 2.68 48.39
N ASN A 39 2.76 3.70 47.52
CA ASN A 39 3.66 4.83 47.64
C ASN A 39 2.92 6.07 48.16
N GLN A 40 2.76 6.15 49.49
CA GLN A 40 2.07 7.22 50.25
C GLN A 40 2.51 8.67 49.97
N TYR A 41 3.44 8.92 49.04
CA TYR A 41 3.98 10.23 48.69
C TYR A 41 3.82 10.62 47.21
N ARG A 42 3.18 9.80 46.36
CA ARG A 42 2.95 10.12 44.94
C ARG A 42 1.48 10.39 44.65
N THR A 43 1.03 11.60 44.98
CA THR A 43 -0.18 12.20 44.40
C THR A 43 0.26 13.16 43.31
N GLY A 44 0.52 12.64 42.11
CA GLY A 44 1.01 13.47 41.01
C GLY A 44 0.97 12.76 39.66
N PHE A 45 1.17 13.53 38.59
CA PHE A 45 1.12 13.03 37.23
C PHE A 45 2.19 11.94 36.96
N HIS A 46 1.76 10.81 36.42
CA HIS A 46 2.59 9.65 36.07
C HIS A 46 3.31 9.85 34.73
N TRP A 47 4.40 10.60 34.76
CA TRP A 47 5.25 10.82 33.58
C TRP A 47 5.71 9.54 32.87
N GLN A 48 6.00 8.48 33.64
CA GLN A 48 6.42 7.19 33.08
C GLN A 48 5.30 6.54 32.24
N ILE A 49 4.06 6.59 32.71
CA ILE A 49 2.89 6.05 31.99
C ILE A 49 2.67 6.89 30.73
N MET A 50 2.67 8.21 30.86
CA MET A 50 2.51 9.11 29.71
C MET A 50 3.55 8.84 28.61
N LEU A 51 4.83 8.80 28.98
CA LEU A 51 5.92 8.56 28.02
C LEU A 51 5.80 7.18 27.36
N LEU A 52 5.40 6.15 28.11
CA LEU A 52 5.18 4.81 27.55
C LEU A 52 4.08 4.81 26.49
N TRP A 53 2.95 5.48 26.77
CA TRP A 53 1.83 5.59 25.81
C TRP A 53 2.19 6.44 24.59
N TRP A 54 2.97 7.50 24.77
CA TRP A 54 3.45 8.33 23.67
C TRP A 54 4.41 7.57 22.76
N LEU A 55 5.42 6.92 23.34
CA LEU A 55 6.37 6.11 22.58
C LEU A 55 5.68 4.92 21.91
N GLY A 56 4.79 4.23 22.62
CA GLY A 56 4.01 3.10 22.08
C GLY A 56 3.09 3.52 20.94
N GLY A 57 2.32 4.60 21.12
CA GLY A 57 1.45 5.16 20.08
C GLY A 57 2.22 5.65 18.86
N ALA A 58 3.33 6.36 19.09
CA ALA A 58 4.19 6.86 18.01
C ALA A 58 4.84 5.71 17.23
N THR A 59 5.44 4.72 17.91
CA THR A 59 6.08 3.58 17.24
C THR A 59 5.08 2.74 16.46
N ALA A 60 3.95 2.36 17.06
CA ALA A 60 2.92 1.58 16.38
C ALA A 60 2.29 2.34 15.21
N GLY A 61 2.00 3.63 15.39
CA GLY A 61 1.49 4.48 14.32
C GLY A 61 2.47 4.64 13.16
N MET A 62 3.75 4.89 13.44
CA MET A 62 4.79 4.99 12.42
C MET A 62 4.98 3.69 11.64
N VAL A 63 4.89 2.53 12.30
CA VAL A 63 4.92 1.22 11.62
C VAL A 63 3.76 1.09 10.64
N LEU A 64 2.54 1.47 11.04
CA LEU A 64 1.38 1.42 10.15
C LEU A 64 1.49 2.40 8.97
N LEU A 65 2.03 3.60 9.21
CA LEU A 65 2.32 4.56 8.13
C LEU A 65 3.36 4.00 7.16
N GLY A 66 4.42 3.38 7.67
CA GLY A 66 5.43 2.71 6.84
C GLY A 66 4.84 1.58 5.99
N LEU A 67 3.94 0.77 6.57
CA LEU A 67 3.22 -0.27 5.83
C LEU A 67 2.30 0.32 4.76
N ALA A 68 1.62 1.44 5.03
CA ALA A 68 0.81 2.15 4.04
C ALA A 68 1.65 2.55 2.82
N GLU A 69 2.85 3.07 3.08
CA GLU A 69 3.80 3.50 2.07
C GLU A 69 4.32 2.32 1.23
N ILE A 70 4.65 1.19 1.87
CA ILE A 70 5.06 -0.03 1.19
C ILE A 70 3.95 -0.53 0.25
N VAL A 71 2.70 -0.57 0.73
CA VAL A 71 1.54 -0.97 -0.08
C VAL A 71 1.34 0.00 -1.25
N HIS A 72 1.55 1.29 -1.03
CA HIS A 72 1.46 2.29 -2.08
C HIS A 72 2.50 2.03 -3.18
N TYR A 73 3.78 1.88 -2.83
CA TYR A 73 4.84 1.58 -3.81
C TYR A 73 4.61 0.25 -4.53
N LEU A 74 4.16 -0.78 -3.81
CA LEU A 74 3.83 -2.06 -4.42
C LEU A 74 2.72 -1.92 -5.46
N SER A 75 1.68 -1.13 -5.18
CA SER A 75 0.60 -0.87 -6.13
C SER A 75 1.07 -0.11 -7.37
N VAL A 76 2.01 0.82 -7.21
CA VAL A 76 2.60 1.58 -8.32
C VAL A 76 3.47 0.68 -9.19
N ILE A 77 4.32 -0.15 -8.58
CA ILE A 77 5.16 -1.11 -9.30
C ILE A 77 4.28 -2.12 -10.04
N ALA A 78 3.29 -2.73 -9.37
CA ALA A 78 2.37 -3.68 -9.98
C ALA A 78 1.60 -3.07 -11.17
N PHE A 79 1.23 -1.80 -11.10
CA PHE A 79 0.59 -1.09 -12.21
C PHE A 79 1.55 -0.86 -13.39
N ASN A 80 2.81 -0.48 -13.13
CA ASN A 80 3.78 -0.18 -14.17
C ASN A 80 4.39 -1.43 -14.83
N THR A 81 4.42 -2.58 -14.15
CA THR A 81 4.97 -3.84 -14.67
C THR A 81 3.95 -4.62 -15.53
N GLN A 82 2.70 -4.15 -15.62
CA GLN A 82 1.61 -4.87 -16.29
C GLN A 82 1.64 -4.99 -17.85
N PRO A 83 2.63 -4.50 -18.61
CA PRO A 83 2.80 -4.98 -19.99
C PRO A 83 3.94 -5.99 -20.22
N ALA A 84 4.71 -6.40 -19.20
CA ALA A 84 5.86 -7.30 -19.44
C ALA A 84 5.58 -8.80 -19.24
N VAL A 85 4.50 -9.18 -18.54
CA VAL A 85 4.23 -10.60 -18.18
C VAL A 85 3.27 -11.30 -19.17
N VAL A 86 2.83 -10.63 -20.25
CA VAL A 86 1.83 -11.20 -21.20
C VAL A 86 2.44 -11.67 -22.53
N LEU A 87 3.76 -11.67 -22.74
CA LEU A 87 4.36 -12.11 -24.02
C LEU A 87 5.39 -13.24 -23.91
N GLU A 88 5.25 -14.15 -22.93
CA GLU A 88 6.00 -15.43 -22.94
C GLU A 88 5.15 -16.64 -22.52
N GLU A 89 3.89 -16.70 -22.97
CA GLU A 89 3.30 -18.01 -23.28
C GLU A 89 2.89 -18.05 -24.74
N GLY A 90 3.60 -18.86 -25.51
CA GLY A 90 3.27 -19.17 -26.89
C GLY A 90 1.88 -19.77 -26.99
N GLY A 91 1.02 -19.12 -27.73
CA GLY A 91 -0.30 -19.62 -28.08
C GLY A 91 -0.96 -18.66 -29.04
N THR A 92 -0.92 -18.98 -30.32
CA THR A 92 -1.70 -18.31 -31.37
C THR A 92 -3.14 -18.10 -30.91
N ASP A 93 -3.50 -16.85 -30.60
CA ASP A 93 -4.86 -16.45 -30.26
C ASP A 93 -5.76 -16.70 -31.49
N PRO A 94 -6.76 -17.60 -31.39
CA PRO A 94 -7.69 -17.86 -32.49
C PRO A 94 -8.54 -16.64 -32.88
N ARG A 95 -8.57 -15.57 -32.06
CA ARG A 95 -9.24 -14.31 -32.38
C ARG A 95 -8.44 -13.44 -33.35
N VAL A 96 -7.12 -13.57 -33.39
CA VAL A 96 -6.28 -12.91 -34.41
C VAL A 96 -6.45 -13.60 -35.77
N ALA A 97 -6.67 -14.91 -35.77
CA ALA A 97 -7.05 -15.67 -36.97
C ALA A 97 -8.46 -15.33 -37.48
N ALA A 98 -9.37 -14.78 -36.65
CA ALA A 98 -10.70 -14.36 -37.09
C ALA A 98 -10.69 -13.07 -37.92
N ASN A 99 -9.66 -12.24 -37.79
CA ASN A 99 -9.45 -11.05 -38.63
C ASN A 99 -8.66 -11.34 -39.92
N SER A 100 -8.38 -12.62 -40.18
CA SER A 100 -7.56 -13.08 -41.30
C SER A 100 -8.13 -12.80 -42.70
N LYS A 101 -9.41 -12.43 -42.86
CA LYS A 101 -9.95 -12.08 -44.18
C LYS A 101 -9.29 -10.82 -44.76
N ALA A 102 -9.07 -9.80 -43.92
CA ALA A 102 -8.39 -8.57 -44.34
C ALA A 102 -6.90 -8.81 -44.66
N SER A 103 -6.26 -9.73 -43.94
CA SER A 103 -4.86 -10.14 -44.17
C SER A 103 -4.71 -11.05 -45.39
N LEU A 104 -5.67 -11.95 -45.65
CA LEU A 104 -5.68 -12.82 -46.83
C LEU A 104 -5.89 -12.03 -48.13
N GLU A 105 -6.71 -10.98 -48.12
CA GLU A 105 -6.87 -10.11 -49.29
C GLU A 105 -5.61 -9.30 -49.57
N ALA A 106 -4.96 -8.75 -48.54
CA ALA A 106 -3.68 -8.05 -48.69
C ALA A 106 -2.56 -8.96 -49.20
N ALA A 107 -2.55 -10.24 -48.82
CA ALA A 107 -1.59 -11.23 -49.31
C ALA A 107 -1.87 -11.67 -50.76
N LYS A 108 -3.12 -11.58 -51.23
CA LYS A 108 -3.50 -11.92 -52.62
C LYS A 108 -3.05 -10.85 -53.62
N ASP A 109 -2.95 -9.59 -53.19
CA ASP A 109 -2.43 -8.46 -53.96
C ASP A 109 -0.90 -8.36 -53.94
N TYR A 110 -0.21 -9.19 -53.14
CA TYR A 110 1.24 -9.41 -53.25
C TYR A 110 1.54 -10.30 -54.47
N LYS A 111 1.02 -9.90 -55.63
CA LYS A 111 1.36 -10.42 -56.94
C LYS A 111 2.84 -10.15 -57.17
N MET A 112 3.62 -11.22 -57.08
CA MET A 112 4.93 -11.45 -57.72
C MET A 112 5.37 -10.27 -58.60
N ARG A 113 6.10 -9.31 -57.99
CA ARG A 113 6.95 -8.39 -58.76
C ARG A 113 7.98 -9.28 -59.42
N LYS A 114 7.75 -9.62 -60.69
CA LYS A 114 8.75 -10.30 -61.52
C LYS A 114 10.06 -9.53 -61.35
N LEU A 115 11.05 -10.20 -60.80
CA LEU A 115 12.44 -9.84 -60.97
C LEU A 115 12.70 -10.05 -62.46
N GLU A 116 12.53 -8.99 -63.25
CA GLU A 116 13.03 -8.95 -64.62
C GLU A 116 14.55 -8.72 -64.53
N GLU A 117 15.24 -9.59 -65.27
CA GLU A 117 16.70 -9.77 -65.39
C GLU A 117 17.41 -8.54 -65.95
#